data_AF-A0A0L7KQZ2-F1
#
_entry.id   AF-A0A0L7KQZ2-F1
#
_cell.length_a   1.000
_cell.length_b   1.000
_cell.length_c   1.000
_cell.angle_alpha   90.00
_cell.angle_beta   90.00
_cell.angle_gamma   90.00
#
_symmetry.space_group_name_H-M   'P 1'
#
loop_
_entity.id
_entity.type
_entity.pdbx_description
1 polymer ?
#
loop_
_entity_poly.entity_id
_entity_poly.type
_entity_poly.pdbx_seq_one_letter_code
_entity_poly.pdbx_strand_id
1 'polypeptide(L)'
;MKTRFSTYDIMCMVTELQRLIGMRVNQVYDIDSRTYVIRLQQSEEKAILLLESGNRFHTTQFEWPKNVAPSGFTMKLRKHLKNKRLEKLSQIGIDRVVDLQFGSGEAAYHIILELYDRGNIVLTDCDWTILNVLRPHVEGDKISKSDHVLQDNGLAGNMKVAKEAGKGFLVDQHLDNLLTALKQAERLLDDAKIQVAKGYITQKKDERPNPEGGAPTYLLTNLEFHPMLYNQMKSQPHEEESRLALWSRDFVGQNTYT
;
A
#
# COMPACT_ATOMS: atom_id res chain seq x y z
N MET A 1 -3.07 -14.27 -18.64
CA MET A 1 -3.56 -12.90 -18.36
C MET A 1 -2.58 -12.22 -17.41
N LYS A 2 -2.30 -10.93 -17.58
CA LYS A 2 -1.37 -10.17 -16.73
C LYS A 2 -1.84 -10.21 -15.27
N THR A 3 -0.92 -10.51 -14.35
CA THR A 3 -1.23 -10.73 -12.93
C THR A 3 -1.24 -9.43 -12.13
N ARG A 4 -0.39 -8.46 -12.49
CA ARG A 4 -0.28 -7.17 -11.81
C ARG A 4 -0.53 -6.02 -12.77
N PHE A 5 -1.48 -5.16 -12.44
CA PHE A 5 -1.87 -4.02 -13.23
C PHE A 5 -0.96 -2.82 -12.92
N SER A 6 -0.43 -2.22 -13.99
CA SER A 6 0.20 -0.90 -13.97
C SER A 6 -0.88 0.19 -13.97
N THR A 7 -0.47 1.45 -13.75
CA THR A 7 -1.38 2.60 -13.84
C THR A 7 -2.11 2.65 -15.19
N TYR A 8 -1.42 2.33 -16.29
CA TYR A 8 -2.05 2.29 -17.62
C TYR A 8 -3.12 1.19 -17.71
N ASP A 9 -2.84 0.00 -17.20
CA ASP A 9 -3.82 -1.10 -17.19
C ASP A 9 -5.05 -0.74 -16.34
N ILE A 10 -4.85 -0.04 -15.22
CA ILE A 10 -5.93 0.45 -14.37
C ILE A 10 -6.81 1.44 -15.13
N MET A 11 -6.23 2.41 -15.83
CA MET A 11 -6.99 3.39 -16.63
C MET A 11 -7.84 2.71 -17.71
N CYS A 12 -7.25 1.76 -18.45
CA CYS A 12 -7.98 0.96 -19.42
C CYS A 12 -9.12 0.18 -18.75
N MET A 13 -8.86 -0.42 -17.59
CA MET A 13 -9.85 -1.23 -16.88
C MET A 13 -10.97 -0.41 -16.26
N VAL A 14 -10.68 0.76 -15.70
CA VAL A 14 -11.69 1.71 -15.24
C VAL A 14 -12.61 2.09 -16.40
N THR A 15 -12.03 2.35 -17.58
CA THR A 15 -12.79 2.71 -18.79
C THR A 15 -13.67 1.55 -19.27
N GLU A 16 -13.14 0.32 -19.34
CA GLU A 16 -13.92 -0.86 -19.73
C GLU A 16 -15.05 -1.16 -18.74
N LEU A 17 -14.80 -0.98 -17.45
CA LEU A 17 -15.74 -1.31 -16.39
C LEU A 17 -16.80 -0.23 -16.15
N GLN A 18 -16.77 0.90 -16.88
CA GLN A 18 -17.85 1.89 -16.85
C GLN A 18 -19.22 1.27 -17.18
N ARG A 19 -19.25 0.21 -18.01
CA ARG A 19 -20.48 -0.54 -18.32
C ARG A 19 -21.19 -1.15 -17.10
N LEU A 20 -20.48 -1.29 -15.97
CA LEU A 20 -21.05 -1.83 -14.73
C LEU A 20 -21.84 -0.78 -13.92
N ILE A 21 -21.67 0.51 -14.24
CA ILE A 21 -22.39 1.59 -13.57
C ILE A 21 -23.88 1.42 -13.84
N GLY A 22 -24.69 1.53 -12.79
CA GLY A 22 -26.13 1.28 -12.84
C GLY A 22 -26.53 -0.14 -12.41
N MET A 23 -25.60 -1.09 -12.39
CA MET A 23 -25.87 -2.44 -11.89
C MET A 23 -25.95 -2.47 -10.35
N ARG A 24 -26.77 -3.37 -9.81
CA ARG A 24 -26.94 -3.55 -8.36
C ARG A 24 -26.14 -4.74 -7.85
N VAL A 25 -25.59 -4.60 -6.66
CA VAL A 25 -24.92 -5.71 -5.95
C VAL A 25 -25.95 -6.76 -5.56
N ASN A 26 -25.85 -7.94 -6.16
CA ASN A 26 -26.66 -9.09 -5.80
C ASN A 26 -26.01 -9.83 -4.61
N GLN A 27 -24.73 -10.17 -4.73
CA GLN A 27 -24.02 -10.93 -3.70
C GLN A 27 -22.51 -10.66 -3.73
N VAL A 28 -21.87 -10.76 -2.56
CA VAL A 28 -20.40 -10.62 -2.41
C VAL A 28 -19.83 -11.93 -1.86
N TYR A 29 -18.70 -12.38 -2.38
CA TYR A 29 -17.98 -13.59 -1.94
C TYR A 29 -16.50 -13.28 -1.76
N ASP A 30 -15.84 -14.03 -0.90
CA ASP A 30 -14.39 -14.16 -0.82
C ASP A 30 -13.97 -15.51 -1.40
N ILE A 31 -12.88 -15.49 -2.18
CA ILE A 31 -12.20 -16.70 -2.67
C ILE A 31 -11.05 -17.02 -1.71
N ASP A 32 -10.26 -16.00 -1.36
CA ASP A 32 -9.13 -16.10 -0.45
C ASP A 32 -8.98 -14.78 0.36
N SER A 33 -7.87 -14.64 1.10
CA SER A 33 -7.59 -13.46 1.95
C SER A 33 -7.36 -12.12 1.21
N ARG A 34 -7.31 -12.14 -0.13
CA ARG A 34 -6.98 -11.00 -1.01
C ARG A 34 -7.95 -10.82 -2.17
N THR A 35 -8.68 -11.87 -2.52
CA THR A 35 -9.52 -11.94 -3.70
C THR A 35 -11.00 -12.00 -3.33
N TYR A 36 -11.73 -10.98 -3.79
CA TYR A 36 -13.16 -10.81 -3.56
C TYR A 36 -13.90 -10.80 -4.89
N VAL A 37 -15.14 -11.29 -4.87
CA VAL A 37 -16.02 -11.32 -6.04
C VAL A 37 -17.33 -10.65 -5.70
N ILE A 38 -17.70 -9.64 -6.48
CA ILE A 38 -18.97 -8.94 -6.40
C ILE A 38 -19.81 -9.34 -7.60
N ARG A 39 -20.93 -10.01 -7.35
CA ARG A 39 -21.94 -10.28 -8.37
C ARG A 39 -22.84 -9.06 -8.50
N LEU A 40 -22.85 -8.48 -9.68
CA LEU A 40 -23.68 -7.35 -10.08
C LEU A 40 -24.81 -7.86 -11.00
N GLN A 41 -25.97 -7.23 -10.89
CA GLN A 41 -27.13 -7.55 -11.71
C GLN A 41 -27.89 -6.27 -12.10
N GLN A 42 -28.34 -6.22 -13.34
CA GLN A 42 -29.26 -5.21 -13.83
C GLN A 42 -30.29 -5.87 -14.75
N SER A 43 -31.56 -5.90 -14.32
CA SER A 43 -32.62 -6.61 -15.03
C SER A 43 -32.23 -8.07 -15.30
N GLU A 44 -31.97 -8.44 -16.57
CA GLU A 44 -31.53 -9.79 -16.98
C GLU A 44 -30.01 -9.94 -17.11
N GLU A 45 -29.26 -8.83 -17.15
CA GLU A 45 -27.80 -8.87 -17.27
C GLU A 45 -27.14 -9.13 -15.93
N LYS A 46 -26.15 -10.03 -15.94
CA LYS A 46 -25.34 -10.40 -14.78
C LYS A 46 -23.87 -10.17 -15.10
N ALA A 47 -23.16 -9.52 -14.19
CA ALA A 47 -21.72 -9.34 -14.27
C ALA A 47 -21.07 -9.83 -12.98
N ILE A 48 -19.87 -10.39 -13.11
CA ILE A 48 -19.08 -10.85 -11.96
C ILE A 48 -17.80 -10.02 -11.95
N LEU A 49 -17.69 -9.11 -10.99
CA LEU A 49 -16.51 -8.27 -10.78
C LEU A 49 -15.58 -8.94 -9.78
N LEU A 50 -14.36 -9.25 -10.20
CA LEU A 50 -13.30 -9.77 -9.35
C LEU A 50 -12.38 -8.64 -8.92
N LEU A 51 -12.10 -8.57 -7.62
CA LEU A 51 -11.20 -7.61 -6.98
C LEU A 51 -10.07 -8.39 -6.31
N GLU A 52 -8.85 -8.25 -6.80
CA GLU A 52 -7.66 -8.88 -6.24
C GLU A 52 -6.73 -7.79 -5.71
N SER A 53 -6.74 -7.59 -4.39
CA SER A 53 -5.96 -6.53 -3.74
C SER A 53 -4.48 -6.61 -4.12
N GLY A 54 -3.88 -5.49 -4.50
CA GLY A 54 -2.44 -5.39 -4.84
C GLY A 54 -2.09 -5.79 -6.27
N ASN A 55 -3.03 -6.40 -6.99
CA ASN A 55 -2.76 -7.08 -8.26
C ASN A 55 -3.65 -6.56 -9.39
N ARG A 56 -4.96 -6.82 -9.36
CA ARG A 56 -5.85 -6.56 -10.50
C ARG A 56 -7.33 -6.50 -10.12
N PHE A 57 -8.14 -5.99 -11.03
CA PHE A 57 -9.60 -6.04 -10.94
C PHE A 57 -10.21 -6.11 -12.34
N HIS A 58 -11.20 -6.97 -12.56
CA HIS A 58 -11.78 -7.19 -13.89
C HIS A 58 -13.09 -7.96 -13.80
N THR A 59 -13.88 -7.94 -14.88
CA THR A 59 -15.03 -8.85 -15.03
C THR A 59 -14.58 -10.24 -15.45
N THR A 60 -15.26 -11.28 -14.95
CA THR A 60 -14.99 -12.67 -15.30
C THR A 60 -16.27 -13.43 -15.61
N GLN A 61 -16.18 -14.44 -16.46
CA GLN A 61 -17.26 -15.39 -16.73
C GLN A 61 -17.07 -16.72 -15.99
N PHE A 62 -15.92 -16.89 -15.31
CA PHE A 62 -15.62 -18.10 -14.57
C PHE A 62 -16.40 -18.18 -13.27
N GLU A 63 -16.93 -19.36 -12.98
CA GLU A 63 -17.45 -19.67 -11.67
C GLU A 63 -16.30 -20.00 -10.72
N TRP A 64 -16.13 -19.17 -9.70
CA TRP A 64 -15.10 -19.37 -8.70
C TRP A 64 -15.58 -20.27 -7.56
N PRO A 65 -14.71 -21.14 -7.02
CA PRO A 65 -15.02 -21.92 -5.83
C PRO A 65 -15.32 -20.96 -4.67
N LYS A 66 -16.50 -21.14 -4.07
CA LYS A 66 -16.99 -20.29 -2.99
C LYS A 66 -16.52 -20.86 -1.66
N ASN A 67 -16.01 -20.02 -0.76
CA ASN A 67 -15.86 -20.44 0.63
C ASN A 67 -17.23 -20.78 1.22
N VAL A 68 -17.31 -21.94 1.89
CA VAL A 68 -18.53 -22.43 2.54
C VAL A 68 -18.95 -21.50 3.69
N ALA A 69 -17.97 -20.89 4.36
CA ALA A 69 -18.16 -19.87 5.38
C ALA A 69 -17.56 -18.53 4.92
N PRO A 70 -18.37 -17.46 4.74
CA PRO A 70 -17.86 -16.16 4.32
C PRO A 70 -17.02 -15.51 5.41
N SER A 71 -15.97 -14.78 5.03
CA SER A 71 -15.15 -14.03 5.98
C SER A 71 -15.95 -12.92 6.70
N GLY A 72 -15.49 -12.50 7.89
CA GLY A 72 -16.09 -11.37 8.61
C GLY A 72 -16.08 -10.06 7.79
N PHE A 73 -15.05 -9.88 6.96
CA PHE A 73 -14.97 -8.75 6.03
C PHE A 73 -16.03 -8.85 4.92
N THR A 74 -16.19 -10.03 4.31
CA THR A 74 -17.27 -10.32 3.35
C THR A 74 -18.65 -10.02 3.94
N MET A 75 -18.87 -10.39 5.20
CA MET A 75 -20.13 -10.13 5.89
C MET A 75 -20.38 -8.63 6.09
N LYS A 76 -19.36 -7.83 6.43
CA LYS A 76 -19.51 -6.38 6.48
C LYS A 76 -19.81 -5.78 5.10
N LEU A 77 -19.15 -6.24 4.03
CA LEU A 77 -19.46 -5.80 2.66
C LEU A 77 -20.92 -6.13 2.30
N ARG A 78 -21.39 -7.35 2.58
CA ARG A 78 -22.78 -7.74 2.33
C ARG A 78 -23.77 -6.86 3.09
N LYS A 79 -23.48 -6.53 4.35
CA LYS A 79 -24.35 -5.67 5.16
C LYS A 79 -24.55 -4.29 4.54
N HIS A 80 -23.48 -3.68 4.02
CA HIS A 80 -23.53 -2.30 3.54
C HIS A 80 -23.81 -2.20 2.04
N LEU A 81 -23.42 -3.17 1.21
CA LEU A 81 -23.47 -3.03 -0.24
C LEU A 81 -24.62 -3.78 -0.90
N LYS A 82 -25.23 -4.77 -0.25
CA LYS A 82 -26.29 -5.59 -0.85
C LYS A 82 -27.44 -4.73 -1.37
N ASN A 83 -27.88 -5.00 -2.60
CA ASN A 83 -28.88 -4.26 -3.37
C ASN A 83 -28.54 -2.79 -3.69
N LYS A 84 -27.35 -2.29 -3.31
CA LYS A 84 -26.92 -0.94 -3.71
C LYS A 84 -26.47 -0.95 -5.17
N ARG A 85 -26.73 0.17 -5.83
CA ARG A 85 -26.35 0.41 -7.22
C ARG A 85 -24.92 0.96 -7.28
N LEU A 86 -24.10 0.44 -8.19
CA LEU A 86 -22.80 1.06 -8.48
C LEU A 86 -23.07 2.39 -9.21
N GLU A 87 -22.76 3.51 -8.55
CA GLU A 87 -22.97 4.86 -9.10
C GLU A 87 -21.71 5.40 -9.79
N LYS A 88 -20.53 5.04 -9.27
CA LYS A 88 -19.25 5.56 -9.78
C LYS A 88 -18.17 4.51 -9.69
N LEU A 89 -17.31 4.48 -10.71
CA LEU A 89 -16.07 3.70 -10.73
C LEU A 89 -14.98 4.58 -11.33
N SER A 90 -13.98 4.95 -10.53
CA SER A 90 -12.92 5.87 -10.97
C SER A 90 -11.60 5.61 -10.27
N GLN A 91 -10.48 5.94 -10.94
CA GLN A 91 -9.18 5.99 -10.29
C GLN A 91 -9.05 7.26 -9.45
N ILE A 92 -8.41 7.13 -8.27
CA ILE A 92 -8.09 8.28 -7.40
C ILE A 92 -6.72 8.84 -7.79
N GLY A 93 -6.70 10.06 -8.34
CA GLY A 93 -5.46 10.71 -8.76
C GLY A 93 -4.71 9.92 -9.83
N ILE A 94 -3.38 9.87 -9.72
CA ILE A 94 -2.49 9.10 -10.60
C ILE A 94 -2.02 7.77 -9.97
N ASP A 95 -2.41 7.53 -8.72
CA ASP A 95 -2.00 6.38 -7.94
C ASP A 95 -2.79 5.13 -8.32
N ARG A 96 -2.26 3.96 -7.97
CA ARG A 96 -2.90 2.67 -8.24
C ARG A 96 -3.99 2.37 -7.22
N VAL A 97 -4.96 3.27 -7.11
CA VAL A 97 -6.10 3.23 -6.19
C VAL A 97 -7.38 3.48 -6.97
N VAL A 98 -8.37 2.60 -6.77
CA VAL A 98 -9.67 2.68 -7.46
C VAL A 98 -10.77 2.85 -6.43
N ASP A 99 -11.63 3.83 -6.66
CA ASP A 99 -12.86 4.09 -5.92
C ASP A 99 -14.06 3.47 -6.66
N LEU A 100 -14.82 2.65 -5.94
CA LEU A 100 -16.12 2.16 -6.37
C LEU A 100 -17.19 2.66 -5.40
N GLN A 101 -18.04 3.58 -5.86
CA GLN A 101 -19.13 4.14 -5.08
C GLN A 101 -20.42 3.36 -5.31
N PHE A 102 -21.03 2.90 -4.21
CA PHE A 102 -22.31 2.21 -4.20
C PHE A 102 -23.37 3.02 -3.47
N GLY A 103 -24.48 3.32 -4.13
CA GLY A 103 -25.55 4.17 -3.62
C GLY A 103 -25.22 5.66 -3.68
N SER A 104 -26.18 6.47 -3.28
CA SER A 104 -26.15 7.94 -3.37
C SER A 104 -26.65 8.59 -2.08
N GLY A 105 -26.28 9.87 -1.90
CA GLY A 105 -26.60 10.64 -0.69
C GLY A 105 -25.98 10.03 0.57
N GLU A 106 -26.70 10.11 1.68
CA GLU A 106 -26.29 9.59 3.00
C GLU A 106 -26.12 8.06 3.04
N ALA A 107 -26.69 7.35 2.05
CA ALA A 107 -26.56 5.91 1.94
C ALA A 107 -25.48 5.49 0.92
N ALA A 108 -24.55 6.38 0.57
CA ALA A 108 -23.40 6.07 -0.26
C ALA A 108 -22.30 5.36 0.56
N TYR A 109 -21.70 4.35 -0.04
CA TYR A 109 -20.58 3.60 0.51
C TYR A 109 -19.52 3.45 -0.56
N HIS A 110 -18.25 3.55 -0.18
CA HIS A 110 -17.15 3.41 -1.12
C HIS A 110 -16.33 2.16 -0.81
N ILE A 111 -15.94 1.44 -1.86
CA ILE A 111 -14.87 0.46 -1.80
C ILE A 111 -13.63 1.10 -2.40
N ILE A 112 -12.59 1.24 -1.59
CA ILE A 112 -11.29 1.70 -2.04
C ILE A 112 -10.39 0.47 -2.23
N LEU A 113 -10.01 0.24 -3.47
CA LEU A 113 -9.14 -0.87 -3.86
C LEU A 113 -7.72 -0.35 -4.10
N GLU A 114 -6.78 -0.81 -3.29
CA GLU A 114 -5.36 -0.50 -3.44
C GLU A 114 -4.65 -1.62 -4.22
N LEU A 115 -4.00 -1.24 -5.32
CA LEU A 115 -3.34 -2.13 -6.29
C LEU A 115 -1.80 -2.01 -6.25
N TYR A 116 -1.24 -1.46 -5.17
CA TYR A 116 0.19 -1.32 -4.94
C TYR A 116 0.67 -2.12 -3.73
N ASP A 117 1.98 -2.37 -3.62
CA ASP A 117 2.60 -3.20 -2.56
C ASP A 117 1.85 -4.54 -2.35
N ARG A 118 1.39 -4.83 -1.12
CA ARG A 118 0.55 -5.99 -0.77
C ARG A 118 -0.93 -5.77 -1.08
N GLY A 119 -1.33 -4.53 -1.38
CA GLY A 119 -2.69 -4.08 -1.61
C GLY A 119 -3.57 -4.06 -0.37
N ASN A 120 -4.75 -3.51 -0.51
CA ASN A 120 -5.79 -3.50 0.50
C ASN A 120 -7.17 -3.27 -0.12
N ILE A 121 -8.21 -3.57 0.67
CA ILE A 121 -9.60 -3.20 0.33
C ILE A 121 -10.17 -2.52 1.57
N VAL A 122 -10.64 -1.29 1.37
CA VAL A 122 -11.21 -0.46 2.44
C VAL A 122 -12.67 -0.19 2.12
N LEU A 123 -13.54 -0.32 3.12
CA LEU A 123 -14.94 0.05 3.05
C LEU A 123 -15.13 1.34 3.85
N THR A 124 -15.69 2.37 3.21
CA THR A 124 -16.04 3.65 3.86
C THR A 124 -17.51 4.00 3.65
N ASP A 125 -18.02 4.93 4.45
CA ASP A 125 -19.29 5.60 4.21
C ASP A 125 -19.14 6.82 3.27
N CYS A 126 -20.19 7.63 3.18
CA CYS A 126 -20.27 8.83 2.34
C CYS A 126 -19.32 9.95 2.77
N ASP A 127 -18.95 10.00 4.05
CA ASP A 127 -18.05 11.00 4.63
C ASP A 127 -16.59 10.53 4.62
N TRP A 128 -16.30 9.44 3.90
CA TRP A 128 -14.99 8.79 3.85
C TRP A 128 -14.53 8.21 5.19
N THR A 129 -15.44 7.99 6.14
CA THR A 129 -15.14 7.34 7.41
C THR A 129 -14.97 5.85 7.19
N ILE A 130 -13.85 5.29 7.67
CA ILE A 130 -13.52 3.87 7.50
C ILE A 130 -14.42 3.00 8.37
N LEU A 131 -15.24 2.16 7.74
CA LEU A 131 -16.10 1.18 8.41
C LEU A 131 -15.40 -0.17 8.58
N ASN A 132 -14.51 -0.51 7.65
CA ASN A 132 -13.71 -1.72 7.71
C ASN A 132 -12.48 -1.67 6.79
N VAL A 133 -11.42 -2.37 7.20
CA VAL A 133 -10.20 -2.55 6.40
C VAL A 133 -9.92 -4.05 6.29
N LEU A 134 -9.61 -4.54 5.09
CA LEU A 134 -9.29 -5.95 4.86
C LEU A 134 -8.04 -6.37 5.64
N ARG A 135 -6.98 -5.56 5.56
CA ARG A 135 -5.76 -5.70 6.34
C ARG A 135 -5.55 -4.43 7.17
N PRO A 136 -6.01 -4.38 8.43
CA PRO A 136 -5.67 -3.29 9.31
C PRO A 136 -4.16 -3.28 9.50
N HIS A 137 -3.54 -2.13 9.29
CA HIS A 137 -2.16 -1.93 9.71
C HIS A 137 -2.20 -1.67 11.21
N VAL A 138 -1.93 -2.70 12.02
CA VAL A 138 -1.71 -2.50 13.45
C VAL A 138 -0.29 -1.95 13.56
N GLU A 139 -0.17 -0.71 14.03
CA GLU A 139 1.12 -0.14 14.44
C GLU A 139 1.75 -1.08 15.47
N GLY A 140 2.70 -1.90 15.03
CA GLY A 140 3.26 -2.98 15.83
C GLY A 140 4.17 -3.93 15.05
N ASP A 141 4.02 -4.03 13.72
CA ASP A 141 4.77 -5.01 12.92
C ASP A 141 5.65 -4.43 11.80
N LYS A 142 5.79 -3.11 11.71
CA LYS A 142 6.81 -2.46 10.90
C LYS A 142 7.20 -1.16 11.60
N ILE A 143 8.50 -1.02 11.87
CA ILE A 143 9.14 0.21 12.36
C ILE A 143 8.55 1.38 11.56
N SER A 144 7.71 2.16 12.23
CA SER A 144 6.92 3.20 11.59
C SER A 144 7.83 4.40 11.37
N LYS A 145 7.59 5.22 10.36
CA LYS A 145 8.41 6.43 10.13
C LYS A 145 8.38 7.41 11.32
N SER A 146 7.39 7.27 12.20
CA SER A 146 7.35 7.94 13.51
C SER A 146 8.44 7.46 14.47
N ASP A 147 8.88 6.20 14.40
CA ASP A 147 9.97 5.67 15.23
C ASP A 147 11.30 6.37 14.96
N HIS A 148 11.56 6.79 13.72
CA HIS A 148 12.81 7.50 13.40
C HIS A 148 12.90 8.85 14.09
N VAL A 149 11.84 9.66 14.00
CA VAL A 149 11.81 10.99 14.61
C VAL A 149 11.75 10.87 16.14
N LEU A 150 11.06 9.86 16.68
CA LEU A 150 11.06 9.58 18.11
C LEU A 150 12.44 9.12 18.61
N GLN A 151 13.11 8.20 17.90
CA GLN A 151 14.44 7.69 18.26
C GLN A 151 15.52 8.78 18.20
N ASP A 152 15.47 9.66 17.20
CA ASP A 152 16.37 10.81 17.09
C ASP A 152 16.21 11.81 18.25
N ASN A 153 15.05 11.79 18.92
CA ASN A 153 14.77 12.57 20.14
C ASN A 153 14.83 11.72 21.42
N GLY A 154 15.44 10.52 21.36
CA GLY A 154 15.67 9.66 22.52
C GLY A 154 14.43 8.90 23.03
N LEU A 155 13.39 8.75 22.21
CA LEU A 155 12.14 8.07 22.54
C LEU A 155 11.98 6.78 21.72
N ALA A 156 11.60 5.68 22.38
CA ALA A 156 11.21 4.47 21.68
C ALA A 156 9.69 4.49 21.39
N GLY A 157 9.26 4.16 20.17
CA GLY A 157 7.84 4.26 19.79
C GLY A 157 6.89 3.30 20.50
N ASN A 158 7.41 2.35 21.28
CA ASN A 158 6.63 1.44 22.12
C ASN A 158 6.64 1.81 23.61
N MET A 159 7.11 3.00 24.00
CA MET A 159 7.13 3.43 25.40
C MET A 159 5.70 3.58 25.96
N LYS A 160 5.40 2.82 27.02
CA LYS A 160 4.15 2.96 27.78
C LYS A 160 4.29 4.07 28.83
N VAL A 161 3.21 4.80 29.11
CA VAL A 161 3.19 5.79 30.19
C VAL A 161 3.51 5.09 31.52
N ALA A 162 4.52 5.59 32.21
CA ALA A 162 4.97 5.06 33.50
C ALA A 162 4.88 6.13 34.59
N LYS A 163 4.94 5.70 35.85
CA LYS A 163 5.00 6.60 37.02
C LYS A 163 6.40 6.68 37.64
N GLU A 164 7.33 5.85 37.18
CA GLU A 164 8.68 5.72 37.72
C GLU A 164 9.73 5.84 36.62
N ALA A 165 10.87 6.47 36.94
CA ALA A 165 11.98 6.63 36.02
C ALA A 165 12.56 5.28 35.57
N GLY A 166 12.84 5.17 34.27
CA GLY A 166 13.38 3.95 33.66
C GLY A 166 12.37 2.87 33.28
N LYS A 167 11.07 3.06 33.55
CA LYS A 167 10.01 2.08 33.21
C LYS A 167 9.11 2.48 32.04
N GLY A 168 9.36 3.60 31.38
CA GLY A 168 8.58 4.05 30.23
C GLY A 168 8.55 5.56 30.05
N PHE A 169 7.48 6.06 29.45
CA PHE A 169 7.27 7.47 29.16
C PHE A 169 6.85 8.23 30.42
N LEU A 170 7.68 9.18 30.87
CA LEU A 170 7.36 10.10 31.95
C LEU A 170 6.97 11.45 31.38
N VAL A 171 5.77 11.90 31.68
CA VAL A 171 5.21 13.15 31.14
C VAL A 171 6.13 14.33 31.44
N ASP A 172 6.59 14.46 32.68
CA ASP A 172 7.42 15.59 33.11
C ASP A 172 8.83 15.60 32.52
N GLN A 173 9.31 14.46 32.00
CA GLN A 173 10.68 14.32 31.48
C GLN A 173 10.74 14.24 29.96
N HIS A 174 9.71 13.70 29.31
CA HIS A 174 9.74 13.34 27.89
C HIS A 174 8.78 14.14 27.02
N LEU A 175 7.94 15.01 27.61
CA LEU A 175 6.97 15.81 26.84
C LEU A 175 7.65 16.77 25.86
N ASP A 176 8.76 17.41 26.25
CA ASP A 176 9.50 18.33 25.38
C ASP A 176 10.15 17.61 24.20
N ASN A 177 10.68 16.41 24.42
CA ASN A 177 11.25 15.55 23.38
C ASN A 177 10.16 15.08 22.41
N LEU A 178 8.97 14.74 22.92
CA LEU A 178 7.83 14.35 22.09
C LEU A 178 7.34 15.52 21.24
N LEU A 179 7.25 16.73 21.83
CA LEU A 179 6.84 17.93 21.11
C LEU A 179 7.84 18.30 20.01
N THR A 180 9.13 18.12 20.28
CA THR A 180 10.21 18.34 19.30
C THR A 180 10.13 17.33 18.16
N ALA A 181 9.88 16.06 18.48
CA ALA A 181 9.69 15.01 17.48
C ALA A 181 8.47 15.28 16.59
N LEU A 182 7.34 15.73 17.16
CA LEU A 182 6.15 16.07 16.38
C LEU A 182 6.41 17.23 15.41
N LYS A 183 7.12 18.27 15.84
CA LYS A 183 7.51 19.41 14.97
C LYS A 183 8.46 19.00 13.86
N GLN A 184 9.39 18.07 14.13
CA GLN A 184 10.30 17.55 13.11
C GLN A 184 9.56 16.68 12.08
N ALA A 185 8.61 15.85 12.52
CA ALA A 185 7.77 15.06 11.63
C ALA A 185 6.91 15.94 10.73
N GLU A 186 6.36 17.04 11.26
CA GLU A 186 5.59 18.03 10.49
C GLU A 186 6.44 18.68 9.38
N ARG A 187 7.66 19.12 9.70
CA ARG A 187 8.60 19.66 8.71
C ARG A 187 8.95 18.66 7.61
N LEU A 188 9.20 17.39 7.97
CA LEU A 188 9.48 16.34 7.00
C LEU A 188 8.30 16.10 6.04
N LEU A 189 7.06 16.23 6.52
CA LEU A 189 5.87 16.12 5.68
C LEU A 189 5.69 17.32 4.75
N ASP A 190 6.05 18.52 5.19
CA ASP A 190 5.97 19.73 4.38
C ASP A 190 7.09 19.78 3.32
N ASP A 191 8.32 19.40 3.68
CA ASP A 191 9.44 19.29 2.73
C ASP A 191 9.16 18.23 1.64
N ALA A 192 8.50 17.12 2.02
CA ALA A 192 8.09 16.07 1.08
C ALA A 192 7.04 16.53 0.06
N LYS A 193 6.30 17.61 0.31
CA LYS A 193 5.35 18.20 -0.65
C LYS A 193 6.03 19.08 -1.70
N ILE A 194 7.25 19.57 -1.42
CA ILE A 194 7.90 20.63 -2.19
C ILE A 194 9.11 20.10 -2.97
N GLN A 195 9.85 19.13 -2.46
CA GLN A 195 11.06 18.61 -3.09
C GLN A 195 10.86 17.28 -3.81
N VAL A 196 11.40 17.17 -5.03
CA VAL A 196 11.56 15.87 -5.70
C VAL A 196 12.60 15.06 -4.91
N ALA A 197 12.13 14.15 -4.07
CA ALA A 197 12.99 13.35 -3.20
C ALA A 197 14.05 12.59 -4.03
N LYS A 198 15.32 12.79 -3.66
CA LYS A 198 16.41 11.91 -4.08
C LYS A 198 16.22 10.58 -3.38
N GLY A 199 16.35 9.49 -4.12
CA GLY A 199 16.25 8.17 -3.51
C GLY A 199 17.58 7.45 -3.52
N TYR A 200 17.64 6.38 -2.76
CA TYR A 200 18.81 5.60 -2.50
C TYR A 200 18.54 4.17 -2.94
N ILE A 201 19.44 3.60 -3.73
CA ILE A 201 19.38 2.20 -4.14
C ILE A 201 20.26 1.43 -3.18
N THR A 202 19.68 0.48 -2.45
CA THR A 202 20.46 -0.45 -1.61
C THR A 202 21.15 -1.47 -2.50
N GLN A 203 22.41 -1.76 -2.20
CA GLN A 203 23.23 -2.67 -2.98
C GLN A 203 23.69 -3.85 -2.12
N LYS A 204 23.55 -5.06 -2.66
CA LYS A 204 24.16 -6.25 -2.07
C LYS A 204 25.56 -6.44 -2.64
N LYS A 205 26.55 -6.57 -1.77
CA LYS A 205 27.91 -6.95 -2.13
C LYS A 205 28.04 -8.47 -2.17
N ASP A 206 28.27 -9.04 -3.35
CA ASP A 206 28.61 -10.45 -3.51
C ASP A 206 30.09 -10.56 -3.89
N GLU A 207 30.87 -11.30 -3.07
CA GLU A 207 32.28 -11.56 -3.32
C GLU A 207 32.43 -12.73 -4.29
N ARG A 208 33.27 -12.55 -5.33
CA ARG A 208 33.68 -13.64 -6.20
C ARG A 208 35.16 -13.97 -5.98
N PRO A 209 35.50 -15.26 -5.83
CA PRO A 209 36.90 -15.67 -5.80
C PRO A 209 37.54 -15.33 -7.14
N ASN A 210 38.66 -14.61 -7.07
CA ASN A 210 39.42 -14.20 -8.25
C ASN A 210 40.21 -15.41 -8.78
N PRO A 211 39.99 -15.89 -10.02
CA PRO A 211 40.67 -17.07 -10.54
C PRO A 211 42.20 -16.92 -10.63
N GLU A 212 42.73 -15.69 -10.60
CA GLU A 212 44.16 -15.40 -10.71
C GLU A 212 44.86 -15.15 -9.36
N GLY A 213 44.19 -15.42 -8.23
CA GLY A 213 44.81 -15.34 -6.89
C GLY A 213 45.04 -13.92 -6.35
N GLY A 214 44.45 -12.90 -6.99
CA GLY A 214 44.43 -11.51 -6.51
C GLY A 214 43.34 -11.21 -5.47
N ALA A 215 43.24 -9.95 -5.06
CA ALA A 215 42.20 -9.47 -4.13
C ALA A 215 40.78 -9.84 -4.64
N PRO A 216 39.83 -10.14 -3.73
CA PRO A 216 38.49 -10.57 -4.09
C PRO A 216 37.74 -9.47 -4.85
N THR A 217 37.24 -9.80 -6.05
CA THR A 217 36.41 -8.90 -6.85
C THR A 217 34.99 -8.91 -6.29
N TYR A 218 34.36 -7.74 -6.19
CA TYR A 218 33.01 -7.62 -5.65
C TYR A 218 32.03 -7.15 -6.72
N LEU A 219 30.86 -7.78 -6.71
CA LEU A 219 29.72 -7.39 -7.52
C LEU A 219 28.71 -6.66 -6.62
N LEU A 220 28.33 -5.44 -6.99
CA LEU A 220 27.24 -4.74 -6.34
C LEU A 220 25.96 -4.95 -7.16
N THR A 221 24.97 -5.61 -6.56
CA THR A 221 23.67 -5.82 -7.18
C THR A 221 22.64 -4.90 -6.55
N ASN A 222 22.00 -4.06 -7.37
CA ASN A 222 20.90 -3.20 -6.93
C ASN A 222 19.72 -4.06 -6.45
N LEU A 223 19.30 -3.87 -5.20
CA LEU A 223 18.22 -4.63 -4.59
C LEU A 223 16.91 -3.86 -4.62
N GLU A 224 16.89 -2.70 -3.96
CA GLU A 224 15.65 -1.99 -3.69
C GLU A 224 15.89 -0.48 -3.67
N PHE A 225 14.92 0.26 -4.21
CA PHE A 225 14.91 1.72 -4.17
C PHE A 225 14.16 2.21 -2.93
N HIS A 226 14.78 3.14 -2.20
CA HIS A 226 14.19 3.80 -1.06
C HIS A 226 14.16 5.32 -1.27
N PRO A 227 13.07 6.01 -0.92
CA PRO A 227 12.96 7.46 -1.11
C PRO A 227 13.84 8.29 -0.15
N MET A 228 14.58 7.66 0.76
CA MET A 228 15.54 8.26 1.68
C MET A 228 16.54 7.20 2.19
N LEU A 229 17.75 7.60 2.57
CA LEU A 229 18.76 6.70 3.12
C LEU A 229 18.46 6.42 4.60
N TYR A 230 17.91 5.24 4.88
CA TYR A 230 17.61 4.85 6.25
C TYR A 230 18.88 4.64 7.07
N ASN A 231 18.88 5.07 8.34
CA ASN A 231 20.05 5.03 9.21
C ASN A 231 20.63 3.60 9.38
N GLN A 232 19.75 2.60 9.42
CA GLN A 232 20.08 1.17 9.46
C GLN A 232 20.78 0.65 8.18
N MET A 233 20.71 1.42 7.09
CA MET A 233 21.33 1.10 5.80
C MET A 233 22.57 1.96 5.52
N LYS A 234 22.92 2.92 6.39
CA LYS A 234 24.15 3.74 6.22
C LYS A 234 25.44 2.92 6.23
N SER A 235 25.44 1.79 6.94
CA SER A 235 26.56 0.85 6.98
C SER A 235 26.61 -0.11 5.79
N GLN A 236 25.57 -0.13 4.95
CA GLN A 236 25.48 -0.98 3.76
C GLN A 236 25.83 -0.16 2.50
N PRO A 237 26.33 -0.81 1.43
CA PRO A 237 26.57 -0.14 0.16
C PRO A 237 25.27 0.44 -0.41
N HIS A 238 25.29 1.71 -0.80
CA HIS A 238 24.14 2.41 -1.36
C HIS A 238 24.58 3.45 -2.39
N GLU A 239 23.73 3.72 -3.38
CA GLU A 239 23.92 4.74 -4.41
C GLU A 239 22.81 5.80 -4.30
N GLU A 240 23.17 7.07 -4.25
CA GLU A 240 22.22 8.21 -4.27
C GLU A 240 21.86 8.52 -5.72
N GLU A 241 20.56 8.48 -6.05
CA GLU A 241 20.06 8.68 -7.40
C GLU A 241 18.86 9.63 -7.41
N SER A 242 18.73 10.37 -8.52
CA SER A 242 17.58 11.25 -8.72
C SER A 242 16.38 10.42 -9.18
N ARG A 243 15.21 10.66 -8.61
CA ARG A 243 13.98 9.90 -8.91
C ARG A 243 13.58 9.94 -10.40
N LEU A 244 14.07 10.92 -11.16
CA LEU A 244 13.86 11.07 -12.61
C LEU A 244 14.82 10.21 -13.46
N ALA A 245 16.05 9.96 -13.01
CA ALA A 245 17.04 9.19 -13.78
C ALA A 245 16.78 7.68 -13.77
N LEU A 246 16.08 7.17 -12.74
CA LEU A 246 15.68 5.76 -12.60
C LEU A 246 14.74 5.25 -13.70
N TRP A 247 14.02 6.14 -14.38
CA TRP A 247 13.17 5.78 -15.52
C TRP A 247 13.95 5.64 -16.84
N SER A 248 15.24 5.99 -16.85
CA SER A 248 16.09 5.98 -18.04
C SER A 248 17.17 4.88 -18.04
N ARG A 249 17.42 4.22 -16.90
CA ARG A 249 18.34 3.09 -16.79
C ARG A 249 17.55 1.78 -16.76
N ASP A 250 17.81 0.91 -17.73
CA ASP A 250 17.40 -0.49 -17.64
C ASP A 250 17.96 -1.08 -16.34
N PHE A 251 17.09 -1.66 -15.51
CA PHE A 251 17.39 -2.15 -14.15
C PHE A 251 18.40 -3.34 -14.11
N VAL A 252 19.07 -3.62 -15.22
CA VAL A 252 20.04 -4.70 -15.40
C VAL A 252 21.42 -4.08 -15.65
N GLY A 253 21.96 -3.38 -14.64
CA GLY A 253 23.32 -2.86 -14.65
C GLY A 253 24.15 -3.61 -13.61
N GLN A 254 24.97 -4.56 -14.03
CA GLN A 254 26.02 -5.14 -13.19
C GLN A 254 27.25 -4.22 -13.26
N ASN A 255 27.60 -3.58 -12.16
CA ASN A 255 28.87 -2.87 -12.06
C ASN A 255 29.87 -3.74 -11.28
N THR A 256 30.88 -4.25 -11.99
CA THR A 256 32.07 -4.87 -11.42
C THR A 256 33.05 -3.80 -10.99
N TYR A 257 33.49 -3.86 -9.75
CA TYR A 257 34.54 -3.01 -9.22
C TYR A 257 35.70 -3.89 -8.75
N THR A 258 36.92 -3.45 -9.05
CA THR A 258 38.17 -4.04 -8.55
C THR A 258 38.48 -3.60 -7.12
#